data_AF-A0A1D1YPA0-F1
#
_entry.id   AF-A0A1D1YPA0-F1
#
_cell.length_a   1.000
_cell.length_b   1.000
_cell.length_c   1.000
_cell.angle_alpha   90.00
_cell.angle_beta   90.00
_cell.angle_gamma   90.00
#
_symmetry.space_group_name_H-M   'P 1'
#
loop_
_entity.id
_entity.type
_entity.pdbx_description
1 polymer ?
#
loop_
_entity_poly.entity_id
_entity_poly.type
_entity_poly.pdbx_seq_one_letter_code
_entity_poly.pdbx_strand_id
1 'polypeptide(L)'
;ELCRAFDRIFKEHLDGGRPGGDRIYGVFDNQLPAALKKLPFDRHLSLQNVRKMVSESDGYQPHLIAPEQGYRRLIEGALNYFRGPAEASVDAVHFILKELVRKSIGETKELKRFPTLQAELAAAAYEALERFRQDGRKTSLRLVDMESSYLTVDFFRKLPQEVEKGGNPAASTVDRYTEWHFRRIASNVSSYIGMVSETLRNSIPKAAVYCQV
;
A
#
# COMPACT_ATOMS: atom_id res chain seq x y z
N GLU A 1 -6.04 -23.18 -33.64
CA GLU A 1 -6.33 -24.08 -32.49
C GLU A 1 -5.23 -24.08 -31.43
N LEU A 2 -3.93 -24.10 -31.79
CA LEU A 2 -2.80 -24.09 -30.86
C LEU A 2 -2.86 -23.00 -29.76
N CYS A 3 -3.06 -21.73 -30.14
CA CYS A 3 -3.15 -20.65 -29.16
C CYS A 3 -4.40 -20.74 -28.26
N ARG A 4 -5.49 -21.37 -28.73
CA ARG A 4 -6.68 -21.63 -27.90
C ARG A 4 -6.41 -22.71 -26.87
N ALA A 5 -5.60 -23.73 -27.20
CA ALA A 5 -5.19 -24.74 -26.24
C ALA A 5 -4.30 -24.15 -25.13
N PHE A 6 -3.36 -23.28 -25.50
CA PHE A 6 -2.58 -22.50 -24.53
C PHE A 6 -3.47 -21.63 -23.63
N ASP A 7 -4.38 -20.85 -24.22
CA ASP A 7 -5.28 -19.96 -23.47
C ASP A 7 -6.12 -20.74 -22.45
N ARG A 8 -6.65 -21.90 -22.83
CA ARG A 8 -7.40 -22.78 -21.92
C ARG A 8 -6.52 -23.24 -20.75
N ILE A 9 -5.32 -23.74 -21.02
CA ILE A 9 -4.40 -24.23 -19.98
C ILE A 9 -3.96 -23.09 -19.05
N PHE A 10 -3.72 -21.90 -19.60
CA PHE A 10 -3.36 -20.73 -18.81
C PHE A 10 -4.50 -20.31 -17.88
N LYS A 11 -5.74 -20.27 -18.36
CA LYS A 11 -6.93 -20.01 -17.54
C LYS A 11 -7.11 -21.05 -16.44
N GLU A 12 -6.94 -22.33 -16.74
CA GLU A 12 -6.98 -23.39 -15.71
C GLU A 12 -5.92 -23.20 -14.61
N HIS A 13 -4.75 -22.66 -14.95
CA HIS A 13 -3.71 -22.32 -13.98
C HIS A 13 -4.07 -21.11 -13.11
N LEU A 14 -4.85 -20.18 -13.64
CA LEU A 14 -5.21 -18.91 -13.00
C LEU A 14 -6.47 -19.04 -12.13
N ASP A 15 -7.54 -19.62 -12.66
CA ASP A 15 -8.91 -19.62 -12.08
C ASP A 15 -9.13 -20.67 -10.97
N GLY A 16 -8.08 -21.36 -10.51
CA GLY A 16 -8.15 -22.19 -9.31
C GLY A 16 -8.26 -23.70 -9.54
N GLY A 17 -8.12 -24.20 -10.77
CA GLY A 17 -7.87 -25.63 -10.99
C GLY A 17 -6.50 -26.10 -10.46
N ARG A 18 -5.61 -25.14 -10.13
CA ARG A 18 -4.19 -25.29 -9.81
C ARG A 18 -3.71 -24.11 -8.94
N PRO A 19 -2.52 -24.19 -8.30
CA PRO A 19 -2.10 -23.22 -7.27
C PRO A 19 -1.73 -21.82 -7.78
N GLY A 20 -2.04 -21.43 -9.02
CA GLY A 20 -1.70 -20.10 -9.54
C GLY A 20 -2.48 -18.99 -8.85
N GLY A 21 -3.82 -19.12 -8.82
CA GLY A 21 -4.70 -18.20 -8.09
C GLY A 21 -4.38 -18.14 -6.60
N ASP A 22 -4.18 -19.28 -5.94
CA ASP A 22 -3.82 -19.35 -4.51
C ASP A 22 -2.54 -18.57 -4.18
N ARG A 23 -1.55 -18.59 -5.08
CA ARG A 23 -0.32 -17.79 -4.91
C ARG A 23 -0.58 -16.30 -4.98
N ILE A 24 -1.49 -15.87 -5.87
CA ILE A 24 -1.90 -14.46 -5.98
C ILE A 24 -2.65 -14.04 -4.71
N TYR A 25 -3.61 -14.85 -4.22
CA TYR A 25 -4.23 -14.63 -2.91
C TYR A 25 -3.20 -14.56 -1.79
N GLY A 26 -2.19 -15.43 -1.81
CA GLY A 26 -1.08 -15.39 -0.86
C GLY A 26 -0.32 -14.07 -0.83
N VAL A 27 -0.19 -13.36 -1.96
CA VAL A 27 0.39 -12.01 -2.00
C VAL A 27 -0.50 -11.02 -1.26
N PHE A 28 -1.81 -11.05 -1.53
CA PHE A 28 -2.74 -10.05 -1.00
C PHE A 28 -3.17 -10.29 0.44
N ASP A 29 -3.35 -11.55 0.85
CA ASP A 29 -3.86 -11.90 2.18
C ASP A 29 -2.74 -12.01 3.21
N ASN A 30 -1.51 -12.27 2.77
CA ASN A 30 -0.36 -12.46 3.68
C ASN A 30 0.75 -11.44 3.46
N GLN A 31 1.31 -11.34 2.24
CA GLN A 31 2.53 -10.54 2.01
C GLN A 31 2.27 -9.04 2.17
N LEU A 32 1.22 -8.51 1.51
CA LEU A 32 0.87 -7.10 1.58
C LEU A 32 0.52 -6.68 3.03
N PRO A 33 -0.39 -7.36 3.77
CA PRO A 33 -0.68 -7.04 5.16
C PRO A 33 0.56 -7.10 6.06
N ALA A 34 1.44 -8.09 5.85
CA ALA A 34 2.69 -8.18 6.60
C ALA A 34 3.65 -7.02 6.27
N ALA A 35 3.72 -6.59 5.02
CA ALA A 35 4.54 -5.44 4.62
C ALA A 35 4.01 -4.13 5.20
N LEU A 36 2.69 -3.92 5.20
CA LEU A 36 2.04 -2.74 5.80
C LEU A 36 2.31 -2.67 7.32
N LYS A 37 2.26 -3.80 8.03
CA LYS A 37 2.55 -3.87 9.47
C LYS A 37 4.02 -3.60 9.82
N LYS A 38 4.95 -3.81 8.88
CA LYS A 38 6.39 -3.60 9.08
C LYS A 38 6.84 -2.17 8.81
N LEU A 39 5.94 -1.27 8.40
CA LEU A 39 6.27 0.12 8.12
C LEU A 39 6.72 0.84 9.40
N PRO A 40 7.71 1.75 9.32
CA PRO A 40 8.36 2.33 10.48
C PRO A 40 7.56 3.49 11.11
N PHE A 41 6.25 3.31 11.31
CA PHE A 41 5.37 4.36 11.86
C PHE A 41 5.74 4.74 13.30
N ASP A 42 6.24 3.82 14.11
CA ASP A 42 6.70 4.12 15.48
C ASP A 42 7.86 5.13 15.47
N ARG A 43 8.78 4.98 14.51
CA ARG A 43 9.90 5.91 14.33
C ARG A 43 9.41 7.25 13.78
N HIS A 44 8.55 7.21 12.76
CA HIS A 44 8.00 8.40 12.11
C HIS A 44 7.13 9.25 13.05
N LEU A 45 6.35 8.61 13.92
CA LEU A 45 5.46 9.25 14.89
C LEU A 45 6.07 9.36 16.29
N SER A 46 7.39 9.17 16.41
CA SER A 46 8.11 9.40 17.65
C SER A 46 7.92 10.84 18.13
N LEU A 47 7.84 11.05 19.46
CA LEU A 47 7.57 12.37 20.03
C LEU A 47 8.57 13.44 19.60
N GLN A 48 9.84 13.04 19.46
CA GLN A 48 10.89 13.92 18.98
C GLN A 48 10.63 14.39 17.54
N ASN A 49 10.22 13.47 16.65
CA ASN A 49 9.94 13.82 15.26
C ASN A 49 8.65 14.65 15.14
N VAL A 50 7.59 14.29 15.87
CA VAL A 50 6.33 15.05 15.87
C VAL A 50 6.56 16.47 16.38
N ARG A 51 7.28 16.64 17.50
CA ARG A 51 7.64 17.96 18.03
C ARG A 51 8.39 18.79 16.99
N LYS A 52 9.41 18.20 16.36
CA LYS A 52 10.21 18.84 15.32
C LYS A 52 9.33 19.29 14.15
N MET A 53 8.61 18.35 13.54
CA MET A 53 7.79 18.60 12.34
C MET A 53 6.69 19.64 12.59
N VAL A 54 5.99 19.56 13.71
CA VAL A 54 4.92 20.53 14.05
C VAL A 54 5.50 21.91 14.33
N SER A 55 6.59 21.98 15.10
CA SER A 55 7.24 23.26 15.45
C SER A 55 7.84 23.96 14.21
N GLU A 56 8.39 23.19 13.27
CA GLU A 56 8.93 23.69 12.00
C GLU A 56 7.85 24.12 11.00
N SER A 57 6.62 23.61 11.12
CA SER A 57 5.55 23.83 10.14
C SER A 57 4.57 24.93 10.53
N ASP A 58 4.17 24.98 11.81
CA ASP A 58 3.13 25.89 12.29
C ASP A 58 3.69 26.99 13.23
N GLY A 59 4.96 26.91 13.63
CA GLY A 59 5.53 27.79 14.65
C GLY A 59 5.03 27.47 16.07
N TYR A 60 5.55 28.17 17.08
CA TYR A 60 5.25 27.89 18.49
C TYR A 60 4.03 28.68 18.98
N GLN A 61 2.81 28.19 18.75
CA GLN A 61 1.59 28.76 19.37
C GLN A 61 0.48 27.70 19.57
N PRO A 62 0.48 26.96 20.68
CA PRO A 62 -0.43 25.83 20.89
C PRO A 62 -1.90 26.20 21.18
N HIS A 63 -2.23 27.49 21.33
CA HIS A 63 -3.51 27.93 21.94
C HIS A 63 -4.37 28.82 21.02
N LEU A 64 -3.93 29.11 19.79
CA LEU A 64 -4.62 30.07 18.91
C LEU A 64 -5.08 29.45 17.57
N ILE A 65 -4.36 28.47 17.03
CA ILE A 65 -4.66 27.84 15.74
C ILE A 65 -4.31 26.35 15.82
N ALA A 66 -5.14 25.46 15.27
CA ALA A 66 -4.80 24.04 15.13
C ALA A 66 -3.57 23.87 14.20
N PRO A 67 -2.59 23.00 14.50
CA PRO A 67 -1.37 22.86 13.71
C PRO A 67 -1.62 22.09 12.40
N GLU A 68 -2.42 22.68 11.50
CA GLU A 68 -2.88 22.05 10.27
C GLU A 68 -1.72 21.63 9.36
N GLN A 69 -0.64 22.41 9.29
CA GLN A 69 0.49 22.09 8.42
C GLN A 69 1.33 20.95 9.00
N GLY A 70 1.53 20.91 10.31
CA GLY A 70 2.19 19.82 11.01
C GLY A 70 1.46 18.50 10.83
N TYR A 71 0.13 18.49 10.99
CA TYR A 71 -0.69 17.31 10.69
C TYR A 71 -0.54 16.87 9.24
N ARG A 72 -0.68 17.81 8.29
CA ARG A 72 -0.58 17.51 6.86
C ARG A 72 0.76 16.89 6.51
N ARG A 73 1.89 17.49 6.94
CA ARG A 73 3.23 16.96 6.67
C ARG A 73 3.49 15.60 7.34
N LEU A 74 3.01 15.40 8.57
CA LEU A 74 3.16 14.11 9.25
C LEU A 74 2.40 13.01 8.51
N ILE A 75 1.17 13.31 8.06
CA ILE A 75 0.33 12.38 7.31
C ILE A 75 0.96 12.10 5.94
N GLU A 76 1.28 13.13 5.15
CA GLU A 76 1.92 12.97 3.83
C GLU A 76 3.19 12.12 3.91
N GLY A 77 4.06 12.41 4.88
CA GLY A 77 5.28 11.63 5.12
C GLY A 77 5.00 10.18 5.46
N ALA A 78 3.93 9.91 6.23
CA ALA A 78 3.53 8.55 6.56
C ALA A 78 2.93 7.81 5.35
N LEU A 79 2.06 8.46 4.59
CA LEU A 79 1.38 7.86 3.44
C LEU A 79 2.38 7.47 2.33
N ASN A 80 3.49 8.21 2.21
CA ASN A 80 4.55 7.87 1.26
C ASN A 80 5.17 6.47 1.52
N TYR A 81 5.14 5.96 2.76
CA TYR A 81 5.60 4.61 3.06
C TYR A 81 4.75 3.51 2.42
N PHE A 82 3.49 3.78 2.06
CA PHE A 82 2.61 2.78 1.43
C PHE A 82 2.96 2.49 -0.02
N ARG A 83 3.69 3.40 -0.70
CA ARG A 83 4.08 3.22 -2.11
C ARG A 83 4.92 1.95 -2.31
N GLY A 84 5.87 1.68 -1.42
CA GLY A 84 6.73 0.49 -1.50
C GLY A 84 5.95 -0.83 -1.47
N PRO A 85 5.12 -1.09 -0.43
CA PRO A 85 4.24 -2.25 -0.38
C PRO A 85 3.27 -2.36 -1.56
N ALA A 86 2.75 -1.23 -2.06
CA ALA A 86 1.87 -1.21 -3.23
C ALA A 86 2.57 -1.71 -4.50
N GLU A 87 3.76 -1.16 -4.81
CA GLU A 87 4.57 -1.59 -5.95
C GLU A 87 5.01 -3.05 -5.84
N ALA A 88 5.48 -3.46 -4.65
CA ALA A 88 5.94 -4.81 -4.39
C ALA A 88 4.82 -5.86 -4.61
N SER A 89 3.56 -5.49 -4.30
CA SER A 89 2.41 -6.38 -4.53
C SER A 89 2.16 -6.60 -6.03
N VAL A 90 2.20 -5.54 -6.83
CA VAL A 90 2.06 -5.62 -8.29
C VAL A 90 3.20 -6.42 -8.93
N ASP A 91 4.43 -6.24 -8.42
CA ASP A 91 5.60 -6.99 -8.88
C ASP A 91 5.52 -8.48 -8.56
N ALA A 92 5.06 -8.83 -7.36
CA ALA A 92 4.88 -10.23 -6.96
C ALA A 92 3.85 -10.94 -7.84
N VAL A 93 2.72 -10.28 -8.15
CA VAL A 93 1.70 -10.81 -9.08
C VAL A 93 2.27 -10.99 -10.48
N HIS A 94 2.99 -9.99 -11.00
CA HIS A 94 3.65 -10.08 -12.31
C HIS A 94 4.59 -11.29 -12.40
N PHE A 95 5.40 -11.53 -11.36
CA PHE A 95 6.29 -12.68 -11.31
C PHE A 95 5.52 -14.00 -11.36
N ILE A 96 4.44 -14.12 -10.58
CA ILE A 96 3.58 -15.31 -10.61
C ILE A 96 3.01 -15.54 -12.01
N LEU A 97 2.46 -14.50 -12.65
CA LEU A 97 1.88 -14.60 -13.99
C LEU A 97 2.91 -15.03 -15.05
N LYS A 98 4.14 -14.50 -15.00
CA LYS A 98 5.22 -14.95 -15.90
C LYS A 98 5.55 -16.42 -15.71
N GLU A 99 5.59 -16.90 -14.47
CA GLU A 99 5.79 -18.32 -14.19
C GLU A 99 4.63 -19.18 -14.71
N LEU A 100 3.39 -18.70 -14.61
CA LEU A 100 2.20 -19.40 -15.13
C LEU A 100 2.24 -19.50 -16.66
N VAL A 101 2.66 -18.43 -17.36
CA VAL A 101 2.89 -18.47 -18.81
C VAL A 101 3.90 -19.56 -19.16
N ARG A 102 5.07 -19.56 -18.49
CA ARG A 102 6.12 -20.56 -18.74
C ARG A 102 5.61 -21.99 -18.55
N LYS A 103 4.88 -22.25 -17.47
CA LYS A 103 4.29 -23.56 -17.18
C LYS A 103 3.26 -23.96 -18.24
N SER A 104 2.37 -23.04 -18.59
CA SER A 104 1.30 -23.28 -19.57
C SER A 104 1.85 -23.62 -20.96
N ILE A 105 2.91 -22.94 -21.41
CA ILE A 105 3.60 -23.26 -22.67
C ILE A 105 4.18 -24.68 -22.64
N GLY A 106 4.84 -25.07 -21.54
CA GLY A 106 5.44 -26.40 -21.40
C GLY A 106 4.42 -27.55 -21.36
N GLU A 107 3.22 -27.28 -20.83
CA GLU A 107 2.14 -28.25 -20.74
C GLU A 107 1.27 -28.37 -21.99
N THR A 108 1.25 -27.33 -22.82
CA THR A 108 0.51 -27.33 -24.09
C THR A 108 1.15 -28.32 -25.06
N LYS A 109 0.59 -29.54 -25.14
CA LYS A 109 1.15 -30.66 -25.92
C LYS A 109 1.28 -30.32 -27.39
N GLU A 110 0.33 -29.56 -27.92
CA GLU A 110 0.27 -29.18 -29.32
C GLU A 110 1.40 -28.22 -29.71
N LEU A 111 1.90 -27.42 -28.76
CA LEU A 111 3.02 -26.50 -28.99
C LEU A 111 4.39 -27.18 -28.97
N LYS A 112 4.53 -28.40 -28.43
CA LYS A 112 5.82 -29.10 -28.31
C LYS A 112 6.52 -29.33 -29.65
N ARG A 113 5.76 -29.40 -30.74
CA ARG A 113 6.28 -29.60 -32.10
C ARG A 113 6.79 -28.31 -32.75
N PHE A 114 6.59 -27.16 -32.13
CA PHE A 114 6.89 -25.84 -32.70
C PHE A 114 7.73 -24.98 -31.74
N PRO A 115 9.04 -25.26 -31.57
CA PRO A 115 9.89 -24.52 -30.61
C PRO A 115 10.00 -23.01 -30.91
N THR A 116 10.03 -22.63 -32.18
CA THR A 116 10.03 -21.21 -32.59
C THR A 116 8.75 -20.52 -32.17
N LEU A 117 7.59 -21.15 -32.38
CA LEU A 117 6.30 -20.62 -31.94
C LEU A 117 6.21 -20.51 -30.41
N GLN A 118 6.79 -21.45 -29.66
CA GLN A 118 6.86 -21.36 -28.20
C GLN A 118 7.67 -20.14 -27.75
N ALA A 119 8.80 -19.87 -28.39
CA ALA A 119 9.64 -18.71 -28.08
C ALA A 119 8.92 -17.39 -28.39
N GLU A 120 8.29 -17.28 -29.56
CA GLU A 120 7.51 -16.11 -29.95
C GLU A 120 6.30 -15.88 -29.03
N LEU A 121 5.59 -16.94 -28.66
CA LEU A 121 4.47 -16.86 -27.73
C LEU A 121 4.92 -16.40 -26.34
N ALA A 122 6.03 -16.94 -25.83
CA ALA A 122 6.59 -16.52 -24.55
C ALA A 122 7.02 -15.05 -24.58
N ALA A 123 7.70 -14.63 -25.65
CA ALA A 123 8.11 -13.24 -25.83
C ALA A 123 6.91 -12.28 -25.84
N ALA A 124 5.89 -12.57 -26.65
CA ALA A 124 4.67 -11.77 -26.74
C ALA A 124 3.93 -11.71 -25.41
N ALA A 125 3.79 -12.84 -24.70
CA ALA A 125 3.13 -12.89 -23.40
C ALA A 125 3.91 -12.10 -22.33
N TYR A 126 5.23 -12.20 -22.29
CA TYR A 126 6.05 -11.43 -21.33
C TYR A 126 6.03 -9.94 -21.63
N GLU A 127 6.03 -9.54 -22.89
CA GLU A 127 5.88 -8.15 -23.28
C GLU A 127 4.52 -7.59 -22.81
N ALA A 128 3.43 -8.33 -23.04
CA ALA A 128 2.11 -7.94 -22.56
C ALA A 128 2.06 -7.82 -21.02
N LEU A 129 2.58 -8.82 -20.30
CA LEU A 129 2.64 -8.81 -18.83
C LEU A 129 3.48 -7.65 -18.26
N GLU A 130 4.51 -7.19 -18.97
CA GLU A 130 5.30 -6.03 -18.56
C GLU A 130 4.50 -4.73 -18.72
N ARG A 131 3.76 -4.57 -19.81
CA ARG A 131 2.85 -3.41 -19.99
C ARG A 131 1.78 -3.38 -18.89
N PHE A 132 1.15 -4.52 -18.62
CA PHE A 132 0.14 -4.65 -17.55
C PHE A 132 0.70 -4.36 -16.16
N ARG A 133 1.94 -4.77 -15.88
CA ARG A 133 2.65 -4.42 -14.65
C ARG A 133 2.88 -2.91 -14.53
N GLN A 134 3.27 -2.23 -15.61
CA GLN A 134 3.47 -0.78 -15.59
C GLN A 134 2.15 -0.04 -15.29
N ASP A 135 1.05 -0.46 -15.93
CA ASP A 135 -0.28 0.09 -15.67
C ASP A 135 -0.75 -0.20 -14.25
N GLY A 136 -0.51 -1.42 -13.74
CA GLY A 136 -0.82 -1.82 -12.38
C GLY A 136 -0.05 -1.00 -11.33
N ARG A 137 1.25 -0.75 -11.56
CA ARG A 137 2.08 0.10 -10.70
C ARG A 137 1.54 1.53 -10.68
N LYS A 138 1.30 2.11 -11.85
CA LYS A 138 0.77 3.47 -11.98
C LYS A 138 -0.57 3.62 -11.28
N THR A 139 -1.47 2.64 -11.42
CA THR A 139 -2.79 2.66 -10.80
C THR A 139 -2.70 2.49 -9.28
N SER A 140 -1.87 1.57 -8.79
CA SER A 140 -1.68 1.33 -7.36
C SER A 140 -1.04 2.53 -6.65
N LEU A 141 -0.05 3.18 -7.29
CA LEU A 141 0.55 4.41 -6.76
C LEU A 141 -0.45 5.57 -6.74
N ARG A 142 -1.27 5.70 -7.79
CA ARG A 142 -2.34 6.72 -7.82
C ARG A 142 -3.32 6.55 -6.68
N LEU A 143 -3.68 5.32 -6.32
CA LEU A 143 -4.53 5.07 -5.14
C LEU A 143 -3.89 5.63 -3.87
N VAL A 144 -2.59 5.41 -3.66
CA VAL A 144 -1.87 5.98 -2.50
C VAL A 144 -1.84 7.52 -2.56
N ASP A 145 -1.60 8.09 -3.75
CA ASP A 145 -1.52 9.54 -3.94
C ASP A 145 -2.86 10.24 -3.79
N MET A 146 -3.97 9.57 -4.11
CA MET A 146 -5.31 10.09 -3.88
C MET A 146 -5.59 10.26 -2.38
N GLU A 147 -5.17 9.30 -1.55
CA GLU A 147 -5.33 9.37 -0.09
C GLU A 147 -4.48 10.49 0.55
N SER A 148 -3.38 10.89 -0.09
CA SER A 148 -2.55 12.02 0.36
C SER A 148 -3.02 13.37 -0.16
N SER A 149 -3.73 13.40 -1.29
CA SER A 149 -4.21 14.64 -1.90
C SER A 149 -5.39 15.27 -1.13
N TYR A 150 -6.24 14.45 -0.51
CA TYR A 150 -7.37 14.92 0.29
C TYR A 150 -7.45 14.18 1.62
N LEU A 151 -7.27 14.94 2.70
CA LEU A 151 -7.47 14.41 4.05
C LEU A 151 -8.97 14.20 4.30
N THR A 152 -9.33 13.02 4.79
CA THR A 152 -10.73 12.72 5.13
C THR A 152 -11.16 13.53 6.36
N VAL A 153 -11.77 14.70 6.14
CA VAL A 153 -12.12 15.66 7.21
C VAL A 153 -13.11 15.06 8.22
N ASP A 154 -14.04 14.21 7.76
CA ASP A 154 -15.01 13.56 8.65
C ASP A 154 -14.37 12.61 9.67
N PHE A 155 -13.17 12.11 9.40
CA PHE A 155 -12.40 11.38 10.39
C PHE A 155 -12.04 12.28 11.58
N PHE A 156 -11.48 13.46 11.29
CA PHE A 156 -11.02 14.39 12.33
C PHE A 156 -12.17 15.00 13.14
N ARG A 157 -13.37 15.13 12.55
CA ARG A 157 -14.59 15.57 13.25
C ARG A 157 -15.05 14.59 14.33
N LYS A 158 -14.74 13.31 14.17
CA LYS A 158 -15.14 12.22 15.08
C LYS A 158 -14.10 11.92 16.16
N LEU A 159 -12.92 12.54 16.10
CA LEU A 159 -11.89 12.35 17.11
C LEU A 159 -12.41 12.86 18.47
N PRO A 160 -12.26 12.07 19.54
CA PRO A 160 -12.65 12.51 20.87
C PRO A 160 -12.01 13.86 21.22
N GLN A 161 -12.85 14.83 21.61
CA GLN A 161 -12.38 15.99 22.36
C GLN A 161 -12.14 15.56 23.80
N GLU A 162 -11.05 14.82 24.05
CA GLU A 162 -10.69 14.52 25.44
C GLU A 162 -10.23 15.79 26.15
N VAL A 163 -10.93 16.10 27.24
CA VAL A 163 -10.63 17.19 28.18
C VAL A 163 -9.45 16.75 29.05
N GLU A 164 -8.50 17.67 29.25
CA GLU A 164 -7.26 17.49 30.03
C GLU A 164 -7.43 16.58 31.26
N LYS A 165 -6.71 15.45 31.29
CA LYS A 165 -6.45 14.75 32.54
C LYS A 165 -4.96 14.84 32.86
N GLY A 166 -4.71 15.53 33.97
CA GLY A 166 -3.40 16.01 34.42
C GLY A 166 -2.31 14.94 34.49
N GLY A 167 -1.14 15.34 34.01
CA GLY A 167 0.09 14.55 34.06
C GLY A 167 1.11 15.13 35.04
N ASN A 168 2.07 14.27 35.43
CA ASN A 168 3.33 14.43 36.18
C ASN A 168 3.12 15.14 37.57
N PRO A 169 4.02 15.21 38.57
CA PRO A 169 4.07 16.42 39.43
C PRO A 169 5.44 17.12 39.48
N ALA A 170 6.44 16.57 38.79
CA ALA A 170 7.81 17.09 38.74
C ALA A 170 8.17 18.05 37.58
N ALA A 171 7.42 18.10 36.46
CA ALA A 171 7.73 18.98 35.30
C ALA A 171 6.99 20.33 35.35
N SER A 172 7.49 21.39 34.69
CA SER A 172 6.76 22.65 34.59
C SER A 172 5.38 22.42 33.93
N THR A 173 4.33 23.13 34.36
CA THR A 173 2.96 22.98 33.83
C THR A 173 2.91 23.20 32.32
N VAL A 174 3.75 24.11 31.80
CA VAL A 174 3.87 24.44 30.38
C VAL A 174 4.51 23.29 29.57
N ASP A 175 5.57 22.66 30.09
CA ASP A 175 6.22 21.54 29.41
C ASP A 175 5.32 20.30 29.33
N ARG A 176 4.54 20.04 30.39
CA ARG A 176 3.59 18.91 30.41
C ARG A 176 2.48 19.08 29.38
N TYR A 177 1.94 20.29 29.29
CA TYR A 177 0.89 20.62 28.32
C TYR A 177 1.40 20.44 26.88
N THR A 178 2.64 20.85 26.64
CA THR A 178 3.30 20.78 25.32
C THR A 178 3.59 19.33 24.91
N GLU A 179 4.11 18.50 25.81
CA GLU A 179 4.36 17.08 25.52
C GLU A 179 3.07 16.28 25.32
N TRP A 180 2.07 16.52 26.17
CA TRP A 180 0.74 15.89 26.02
C TRP A 180 0.11 16.25 24.67
N HIS A 181 0.23 17.50 24.24
CA HIS A 181 -0.26 17.93 22.92
C HIS A 181 0.42 17.14 21.79
N PHE A 182 1.75 17.00 21.79
CA PHE A 182 2.44 16.24 20.74
C PHE A 182 2.07 14.75 20.75
N ARG A 183 1.87 14.14 21.93
CA ARG A 183 1.35 12.76 22.05
C ARG A 183 -0.02 12.62 21.41
N ARG A 184 -0.90 13.59 21.64
CA ARG A 184 -2.25 13.61 21.04
C ARG A 184 -2.19 13.72 19.51
N ILE A 185 -1.32 14.58 18.96
CA ILE A 185 -1.11 14.66 17.50
C ILE A 185 -0.65 13.31 16.96
N ALA A 186 0.37 12.70 17.59
CA ALA A 186 0.90 11.41 17.16
C ALA A 186 -0.19 10.32 17.13
N SER A 187 -1.03 10.25 18.17
CA SER A 187 -2.14 9.29 18.26
C SER A 187 -3.21 9.51 17.19
N ASN A 188 -3.59 10.76 16.94
CA ASN A 188 -4.56 11.10 15.91
C ASN A 188 -4.04 10.75 14.51
N VAL A 189 -2.79 11.10 14.21
CA VAL A 189 -2.14 10.79 12.94
C VAL A 189 -2.00 9.26 12.77
N SER A 190 -1.60 8.54 13.81
CA SER A 190 -1.53 7.08 13.81
C SER A 190 -2.88 6.44 13.46
N SER A 191 -3.95 6.94 14.08
CA SER A 191 -5.31 6.44 13.83
C SER A 191 -5.77 6.72 12.38
N TYR A 192 -5.42 7.89 11.83
CA TYR A 192 -5.70 8.21 10.43
C TYR A 192 -4.94 7.29 9.47
N ILE A 193 -3.65 7.08 9.71
CA ILE A 193 -2.81 6.16 8.92
C ILE A 193 -3.36 4.74 8.97
N GLY A 194 -3.85 4.29 10.14
CA GLY A 194 -4.52 2.99 10.30
C GLY A 194 -5.73 2.84 9.39
N MET A 195 -6.63 3.84 9.38
CA MET A 195 -7.78 3.87 8.48
C MET A 195 -7.36 3.79 7.00
N VAL A 196 -6.39 4.62 6.57
CA VAL A 196 -5.90 4.59 5.19
C VAL A 196 -5.25 3.25 4.85
N SER A 197 -4.51 2.65 5.79
CA SER A 197 -3.91 1.33 5.61
C SER A 197 -4.97 0.25 5.33
N GLU A 198 -6.11 0.29 6.03
CA GLU A 198 -7.23 -0.63 5.79
C GLU A 198 -7.87 -0.40 4.41
N THR A 199 -8.08 0.85 4.01
CA THR A 199 -8.58 1.19 2.68
C THR A 199 -7.64 0.65 1.59
N LEU A 200 -6.35 0.93 1.69
CA LEU A 200 -5.33 0.49 0.74
C LEU A 200 -5.17 -1.02 0.69
N ARG A 201 -5.31 -1.71 1.83
CA ARG A 201 -5.31 -3.19 1.90
C ARG A 201 -6.39 -3.80 1.01
N ASN A 202 -7.50 -3.10 0.82
CA ASN A 202 -8.63 -3.57 0.00
C ASN A 202 -8.59 -3.07 -1.45
N SER A 203 -8.03 -1.87 -1.70
CA SER A 203 -8.03 -1.26 -3.04
C SER A 203 -6.83 -1.67 -3.89
N ILE A 204 -5.64 -1.85 -3.29
CA ILE A 204 -4.43 -2.27 -4.02
C ILE A 204 -4.61 -3.64 -4.70
N PRO A 205 -5.13 -4.69 -4.03
CA PRO A 205 -5.39 -5.97 -4.69
C PRO A 205 -6.32 -5.84 -5.89
N LYS A 206 -7.39 -5.04 -5.77
CA LYS A 206 -8.35 -4.82 -6.87
C LYS A 206 -7.69 -4.14 -8.07
N ALA A 207 -6.82 -3.16 -7.84
CA ALA A 207 -6.08 -2.49 -8.90
C ALA A 207 -5.07 -3.44 -9.56
N ALA A 208 -4.32 -4.21 -8.78
CA ALA A 208 -3.37 -5.20 -9.30
C ALA A 208 -4.07 -6.26 -10.15
N VAL A 209 -5.19 -6.82 -9.67
CA VAL A 209 -6.01 -7.78 -10.42
C VAL A 209 -6.55 -7.12 -11.69
N TYR A 210 -7.25 -5.98 -11.59
CA TYR A 210 -7.83 -5.31 -12.76
C TYR A 210 -6.81 -5.01 -13.88
N CYS A 211 -5.57 -4.67 -13.52
CA CYS A 211 -4.54 -4.36 -14.50
C CYS A 211 -3.79 -5.60 -15.04
N GLN A 212 -3.64 -6.66 -14.24
CA GLN A 212 -2.71 -7.75 -14.56
C GLN A 212 -3.37 -9.12 -14.78
N VAL A 213 -4.56 -9.35 -14.23
CA VAL A 213 -5.24 -10.65 -14.15
C VAL A 213 -6.56 -10.57 -14.88
#